data_AF-A0A9X3W5N6-F1
#
_entry.id   AF-A0A9X3W5N6-F1
#
_cell.length_a   1.000
_cell.length_b   1.000
_cell.length_c   1.000
_cell.angle_alpha   90.00
_cell.angle_beta   90.00
_cell.angle_gamma   90.00
#
_symmetry.space_group_name_H-M   'P 1'
#
loop_
_entity.id
_entity.type
_entity.pdbx_description
1 polymer ?
#
loop_
_entity_poly.entity_id
_entity_poly.type
_entity_poly.pdbx_seq_one_letter_code
_entity_poly.pdbx_strand_id
1 'polypeptide(L)'
;MLKNFSIEQMKEIKRQKQLKEQQEYAENGKSTAYEAGQLVTIGDADCDYLDYKHFVVAQIARLGFKGYVAITGWDINELVEDLAEDDPSSTNWRDDVMDFFDGMEGNY
;
A
#
# COMPACT_ATOMS: atom_id res chain seq x y z
N MET A 1 25.13 27.88 3.63
CA MET A 1 25.60 27.08 2.48
C MET A 1 24.43 26.19 2.08
N LEU A 2 23.69 26.52 1.01
CA LEU A 2 22.59 25.67 0.52
C LEU A 2 23.24 24.40 -0.06
N LYS A 3 22.92 23.23 0.51
CA LYS A 3 23.34 21.95 -0.07
C LYS A 3 22.54 21.76 -1.37
N ASN A 4 23.21 21.87 -2.51
CA ASN A 4 22.62 21.50 -3.79
C ASN A 4 22.62 19.97 -3.90
N PHE A 5 21.46 19.36 -3.70
CA PHE A 5 21.26 17.93 -3.90
C PHE A 5 20.95 17.64 -5.37
N SER A 6 21.44 16.52 -5.89
CA SER A 6 20.98 16.00 -7.17
C SER A 6 19.53 15.52 -7.08
N ILE A 7 18.87 15.35 -8.23
CA ILE A 7 17.50 14.80 -8.30
C ILE A 7 17.42 13.44 -7.61
N GLU A 8 18.40 12.56 -7.83
CA GLU A 8 18.44 11.24 -7.18
C GLU A 8 18.63 11.35 -5.67
N GLN A 9 19.45 12.29 -5.20
CA GLN A 9 19.58 12.55 -3.76
C GLN A 9 18.27 13.07 -3.15
N MET A 10 17.54 13.93 -3.87
CA MET A 10 16.24 14.43 -3.41
C MET A 10 15.18 13.32 -3.35
N LYS A 11 15.16 12.40 -4.32
CA LYS A 11 14.28 11.21 -4.30
C LYS A 11 14.58 10.32 -3.11
N GLU A 12 15.85 10.02 -2.85
CA GLU A 12 16.22 9.17 -1.72
C GLU A 12 15.91 9.83 -0.38
N ILE A 13 16.15 11.15 -0.23
CA ILE A 13 15.77 11.89 0.99
C ILE A 13 14.25 11.80 1.20
N LYS A 14 13.45 11.95 0.14
CA LYS A 14 11.99 11.80 0.22
C LYS A 14 11.62 10.38 0.66
N ARG A 15 12.18 9.35 0.02
CA ARG A 15 11.92 7.94 0.35
C ARG A 15 12.24 7.62 1.80
N GLN A 16 13.40 8.07 2.30
CA GLN A 16 13.80 7.88 3.69
C GLN A 16 12.86 8.57 4.68
N LYS A 17 12.37 9.77 4.34
CA LYS A 17 11.35 10.46 5.16
C LYS A 17 10.04 9.68 5.19
N GLN A 18 9.58 9.19 4.03
CA GLN A 18 8.36 8.40 3.91
C GLN A 18 8.44 7.11 4.71
N LEU A 19 9.54 6.36 4.59
CA LEU A 19 9.80 5.14 5.36
C LEU A 19 9.80 5.40 6.86
N LYS A 20 10.46 6.47 7.32
CA LYS A 20 10.48 6.82 8.74
C LYS A 20 9.08 7.14 9.26
N GLU A 21 8.30 7.87 8.49
CA GLU A 21 6.92 8.19 8.87
C GLU A 21 6.09 6.90 8.99
N GLN A 22 6.15 6.00 8.01
CA GLN A 22 5.44 4.71 8.08
C GLN A 22 5.89 3.86 9.28
N GLN A 23 7.18 3.85 9.61
CA GLN A 23 7.71 3.13 10.78
C GLN A 23 7.09 3.64 12.09
N GLU A 24 6.93 4.96 12.24
CA GLU A 24 6.28 5.54 13.42
C GLU A 24 4.81 5.11 13.53
N TYR A 25 4.09 4.97 12.42
CA TYR A 25 2.73 4.40 12.43
C TYR A 25 2.72 2.91 12.73
N ALA A 26 3.66 2.16 12.16
CA ALA A 26 3.76 0.72 12.36
C ALA A 26 4.04 0.38 13.84
N GLU A 27 4.92 1.12 14.50
CA GLU A 27 5.19 0.99 15.94
C GLU A 27 3.96 1.22 16.82
N ASN A 28 2.96 1.95 16.31
CA ASN A 28 1.67 2.17 16.98
C ASN A 28 0.57 1.21 16.49
N GLY A 29 0.94 0.09 15.88
CA GLY A 29 -0.01 -0.90 15.38
C GLY A 29 -0.90 -0.36 14.27
N LYS A 30 -0.32 0.37 13.30
CA LYS A 30 -1.05 0.85 12.11
C LYS A 30 -0.30 0.50 10.84
N SER A 31 -0.97 -0.22 9.95
CA SER A 31 -0.51 -0.45 8.59
C SER A 31 -0.81 0.77 7.73
N THR A 32 0.12 1.12 6.84
CA THR A 32 0.00 2.31 5.99
C THR A 32 0.49 2.06 4.57
N ALA A 33 0.05 2.89 3.62
CA ALA A 33 0.57 2.92 2.24
C ALA A 33 0.70 4.37 1.76
N TYR A 34 1.53 4.60 0.74
CA TYR A 34 1.61 5.90 0.07
C TYR A 34 0.82 5.89 -1.25
N GLU A 35 -0.24 6.71 -1.32
CA GLU A 35 -1.00 6.91 -2.55
C GLU A 35 -0.86 8.35 -3.02
N ALA A 36 -0.44 8.56 -4.27
CA ALA A 36 -0.22 9.89 -4.86
C ALA A 36 0.63 10.85 -3.99
N GLY A 37 1.54 10.30 -3.17
CA GLY A 37 2.38 11.07 -2.24
C GLY A 37 1.72 11.42 -0.90
N GLN A 38 0.55 10.89 -0.61
CA GLN A 38 -0.13 10.98 0.68
C GLN A 38 -0.06 9.66 1.43
N LEU A 39 0.21 9.73 2.73
CA LEU A 39 0.16 8.58 3.61
C LEU A 39 -1.29 8.26 3.96
N VAL A 40 -1.69 7.00 3.80
CA VAL A 40 -3.03 6.51 4.16
C VAL A 40 -2.92 5.31 5.09
N THR A 41 -3.86 5.18 6.02
CA THR A 41 -3.98 4.01 6.91
C THR A 41 -4.78 2.90 6.22
N ILE A 42 -4.28 1.67 6.27
CA ILE A 42 -4.82 0.49 5.57
C ILE A 42 -4.98 -0.73 6.49
N GLY A 43 -4.94 -0.51 7.81
CA GLY A 43 -5.08 -1.56 8.82
C GLY A 43 -4.66 -1.06 10.20
N ASP A 44 -5.28 -1.57 11.26
CA ASP A 44 -4.91 -1.31 12.66
C ASP A 44 -5.10 -2.55 13.55
N ALA A 45 -4.55 -2.49 14.76
CA ALA A 45 -4.48 -3.63 15.69
C ALA A 45 -5.86 -4.10 16.17
N ASP A 46 -6.84 -3.20 16.13
CA ASP A 46 -8.20 -3.46 16.55
C ASP A 46 -9.06 -4.01 15.40
N CYS A 47 -8.48 -4.17 14.20
CA CYS A 47 -9.19 -4.51 12.95
C CYS A 47 -10.40 -3.59 12.67
N ASP A 48 -10.39 -2.37 13.24
CA ASP A 48 -11.51 -1.43 13.19
C ASP A 48 -11.48 -0.62 11.87
N TYR A 49 -10.33 -0.58 11.18
CA TYR A 49 -10.18 0.13 9.90
C TYR A 49 -9.59 -0.73 8.78
N LEU A 50 -10.39 -0.85 7.71
CA LEU A 50 -10.02 -1.04 6.30
C LEU A 50 -8.94 -2.08 6.05
N ASP A 51 -9.36 -3.36 5.99
CA ASP A 51 -8.66 -4.48 5.35
C ASP A 51 -7.92 -4.04 4.06
N TYR A 52 -6.71 -4.59 3.86
CA TYR A 52 -5.91 -4.47 2.63
C TYR A 52 -6.76 -4.58 1.36
N LYS A 53 -7.80 -5.44 1.36
CA LYS A 53 -8.75 -5.58 0.25
C LYS A 53 -9.44 -4.27 -0.13
N HIS A 54 -9.85 -3.44 0.84
CA HIS A 54 -10.52 -2.16 0.56
C HIS A 54 -9.58 -1.17 -0.12
N PHE A 55 -8.34 -1.10 0.35
CA PHE A 55 -7.33 -0.26 -0.30
C PHE A 55 -7.08 -0.74 -1.73
N VAL A 56 -6.92 -2.06 -1.94
CA VAL A 56 -6.77 -2.65 -3.28
C VAL A 56 -7.97 -2.32 -4.19
N VAL A 57 -9.21 -2.45 -3.70
CA VAL A 57 -10.42 -2.07 -4.45
C VAL A 57 -10.38 -0.60 -4.86
N ALA A 58 -9.93 0.30 -3.98
CA ALA A 58 -9.76 1.72 -4.33
C ALA A 58 -8.69 1.92 -5.42
N GLN A 59 -7.59 1.17 -5.37
CA GLN A 59 -6.57 1.20 -6.43
C GLN A 59 -7.11 0.68 -7.77
N ILE A 60 -7.89 -0.40 -7.77
CA ILE A 60 -8.54 -0.93 -8.97
C ILE A 60 -9.54 0.08 -9.53
N ALA A 61 -10.32 0.75 -8.69
CA ALA A 61 -11.24 1.80 -9.13
C ALA A 61 -10.50 2.98 -9.78
N ARG A 62 -9.33 3.36 -9.26
CA ARG A 62 -8.49 4.45 -9.78
C ARG A 62 -7.78 4.08 -11.08
N LEU A 63 -7.18 2.89 -11.14
CA LEU A 63 -6.34 2.43 -12.24
C LEU A 63 -7.14 1.74 -13.36
N GLY A 64 -8.31 1.21 -13.02
CA GLY A 64 -9.03 0.21 -13.79
C GLY A 64 -8.37 -1.17 -13.72
N PHE A 65 -9.15 -2.22 -13.98
CA PHE A 65 -8.68 -3.62 -13.97
C PHE A 65 -7.41 -3.85 -14.78
N LYS A 66 -7.35 -3.30 -16.00
CA LYS A 66 -6.18 -3.45 -16.87
C LYS A 66 -4.92 -2.81 -16.30
N GLY A 67 -5.06 -1.65 -15.67
CA GLY A 67 -3.95 -0.94 -15.06
C GLY A 67 -3.41 -1.67 -13.85
N TYR A 68 -4.33 -2.18 -13.01
CA TYR A 68 -3.97 -2.98 -11.84
C TYR A 68 -3.23 -4.27 -12.24
N VAL A 69 -3.83 -5.08 -13.12
CA VAL A 69 -3.20 -6.32 -13.65
C VAL A 69 -1.83 -6.06 -14.28
N ALA A 70 -1.65 -4.94 -14.97
CA ALA A 70 -0.36 -4.60 -15.57
C ALA A 70 0.73 -4.30 -14.54
N ILE A 71 0.37 -3.85 -13.34
CA ILE A 71 1.29 -3.55 -12.23
C ILE A 71 1.57 -4.82 -11.43
N THR A 72 0.52 -5.56 -11.08
CA THR A 72 0.58 -6.66 -10.10
C THR A 72 0.78 -8.03 -10.75
N GLY A 73 0.46 -8.18 -12.04
CA GLY A 73 0.64 -9.43 -12.79
C GLY A 73 -0.50 -10.45 -12.66
N TRP A 74 -1.58 -10.08 -11.98
CA TRP A 74 -2.77 -10.92 -11.80
C TRP A 74 -3.38 -11.42 -13.12
N ASP A 75 -3.92 -12.64 -13.13
CA ASP A 75 -4.93 -12.97 -14.14
C ASP A 75 -6.23 -12.20 -13.85
N ILE A 76 -6.88 -11.71 -14.89
CA ILE A 76 -8.09 -10.88 -14.72
C ILE A 76 -9.28 -11.67 -14.18
N ASN A 77 -9.38 -12.97 -14.48
CA ASN A 77 -10.47 -13.79 -13.96
C ASN A 77 -10.21 -14.15 -12.50
N GLU A 78 -8.98 -14.53 -12.16
CA GLU A 78 -8.57 -14.75 -10.76
C GLU A 78 -8.82 -13.52 -9.90
N LEU A 79 -8.47 -12.32 -10.40
CA LEU A 79 -8.73 -11.07 -9.68
C LEU A 79 -10.22 -10.82 -9.46
N VAL A 80 -11.08 -11.12 -10.43
CA VAL A 80 -12.53 -10.95 -10.29
C VAL A 80 -13.12 -11.97 -9.31
N GLU A 81 -12.63 -13.21 -9.32
CA GLU A 81 -13.02 -14.25 -8.38
C GLU A 81 -12.62 -13.84 -6.94
N ASP A 82 -11.36 -13.48 -6.71
CA ASP A 82 -10.86 -13.04 -5.40
C ASP A 82 -11.60 -11.79 -4.89
N LEU A 83 -11.92 -10.84 -5.78
CA LEU A 83 -12.73 -9.67 -5.41
C LEU A 83 -14.15 -10.06 -4.96
N ALA A 84 -14.75 -11.07 -5.56
CA ALA A 84 -16.09 -11.55 -5.23
C ALA A 84 -16.12 -12.42 -3.96
N GLU A 85 -14.98 -12.98 -3.53
CA GLU A 85 -14.87 -13.78 -2.32
C GLU A 85 -14.91 -12.94 -1.04
N ASP A 86 -15.62 -13.42 -0.02
CA ASP A 86 -15.69 -12.81 1.32
C ASP A 86 -14.87 -13.64 2.31
N ASP A 87 -13.64 -13.99 1.93
CA ASP A 87 -12.68 -14.65 2.82
C ASP A 87 -11.76 -13.60 3.47
N PRO A 88 -11.94 -13.31 4.76
CA PRO A 88 -11.12 -12.35 5.49
C PRO A 88 -9.69 -12.85 5.76
N SER A 89 -9.39 -14.12 5.45
CA SER A 89 -8.06 -14.72 5.63
C SER A 89 -7.17 -14.65 4.38
N SER A 90 -7.70 -14.16 3.25
CA SER A 90 -6.90 -13.99 2.03
C SER A 90 -5.78 -12.96 2.24
N THR A 91 -4.53 -13.44 2.24
CA THR A 91 -3.34 -12.60 2.39
C THR A 91 -2.90 -11.95 1.08
N ASN A 92 -3.50 -12.31 -0.06
CA ASN A 92 -3.12 -11.82 -1.38
C ASN A 92 -3.16 -10.29 -1.44
N TRP A 93 -4.17 -9.69 -0.82
CA TRP A 93 -4.32 -8.23 -0.77
C TRP A 93 -3.22 -7.53 0.01
N ARG A 94 -2.75 -8.15 1.11
CA ARG A 94 -1.63 -7.62 1.89
C ARG A 94 -0.36 -7.60 1.05
N ASP A 95 -0.06 -8.70 0.38
CA ASP A 95 1.15 -8.83 -0.42
C ASP A 95 1.16 -7.84 -1.57
N ASP A 96 0.02 -7.65 -2.26
CA ASP A 96 -0.11 -6.64 -3.31
C ASP A 96 0.20 -5.22 -2.80
N VAL A 97 -0.23 -4.89 -1.59
CA VAL A 97 0.01 -3.56 -1.01
C VAL A 97 1.48 -3.36 -0.65
N MET A 98 2.13 -4.37 -0.08
CA MET A 98 3.55 -4.30 0.27
C MET A 98 4.44 -4.23 -0.96
N ASP A 99 4.12 -5.00 -2.00
CA ASP A 99 4.99 -5.16 -3.17
C ASP A 99 4.80 -4.05 -4.20
N PHE A 100 3.58 -3.49 -4.35
CA PHE A 100 3.26 -2.58 -5.45
C PHE A 100 2.80 -1.19 -5.04
N PHE A 101 2.42 -0.97 -3.78
CA PHE A 101 1.79 0.28 -3.34
C PHE A 101 2.47 0.95 -2.15
N ASP A 102 3.78 0.73 -2.00
CA ASP A 102 4.59 1.32 -0.92
C ASP A 102 3.97 1.07 0.47
N GLY A 103 3.47 -0.15 0.68
CA GLY A 103 2.86 -0.59 1.93
C GLY A 103 3.86 -0.80 3.05
N MET A 104 3.40 -0.60 4.29
CA MET A 104 4.09 -1.02 5.51
C MET A 104 3.08 -1.57 6.50
N GLU A 105 3.34 -2.77 7.00
CA GLU A 105 2.51 -3.43 7.99
C GLU A 105 2.77 -2.89 9.41
N GLY A 106 1.70 -2.82 10.20
CA GLY A 106 1.77 -2.48 11.61
C GLY A 106 2.35 -3.59 12.47
N ASN A 107 3.01 -3.20 13.57
CA ASN A 107 3.50 -4.14 14.58
C ASN A 107 2.35 -4.47 15.54
N TYR A 108 1.60 -5.53 15.21
CA TYR A 108 0.49 -6.07 16.00
C TYR A 108 0.93 -7.17 16.96
#